data_AF-K2FSW4-F1
#
_entry.id   AF-K2FSW4-F1
#
_cell.length_a   1.000
_cell.length_b   1.000
_cell.length_c   1.000
_cell.angle_alpha   90.00
_cell.angle_beta   90.00
_cell.angle_gamma   90.00
#
_symmetry.space_group_name_H-M   'P 1'
#
loop_
_entity.id
_entity.type
_entity.pdbx_description
1 polymer ?
#
loop_
_entity_poly.entity_id
_entity_poly.type
_entity_poly.pdbx_seq_one_letter_code
_entity_poly.pdbx_strand_id
1 'polypeptide(L)'
;MKKKLQKNGNKNKTISKISLGKTKSFLYEVWDNKILSLFYLIVIGANLFNISRNFWGITEVWQKILVAVSLPLLFVFLVSFLVIFIFEKFKNNKIVKIIKEAIREFFKIFEDDDHDEVVKAVSMTMKQRAYYIAMDYWAVFGAIFVVSILSYFNRGFIEIFLATATYDFLVAWGFMIYSLKTGNDVTFGEGYRRAIDVVHRESKIVGYIGMILLNLKAVIWDGPEQVPIFFKKEIGGLTNMTFILFFLATFQGLFWAWLYSYGYESVLEAVKSII
;
A
#
# COMPACT_ATOMS: atom_id res chain seq x y z
N MET A 1 75.03 13.91 31.95
CA MET A 1 73.97 14.75 32.53
C MET A 1 72.63 14.26 31.98
N LYS A 2 71.82 13.44 32.64
CA LYS A 2 71.00 13.58 33.87
C LYS A 2 69.83 14.60 33.77
N LYS A 3 68.64 14.07 34.12
CA LYS A 3 67.33 14.68 34.50
C LYS A 3 66.34 14.96 33.35
N LYS A 4 65.26 14.19 33.14
CA LYS A 4 64.03 13.93 33.97
C LYS A 4 63.34 15.22 34.43
N LEU A 5 62.12 15.47 33.96
CA LEU A 5 60.94 15.76 34.80
C LEU A 5 59.63 15.73 33.98
N GLN A 6 58.78 14.77 34.34
CA GLN A 6 57.35 14.72 34.10
C GLN A 6 56.64 15.84 34.88
N LYS A 7 55.51 16.35 34.38
CA LYS A 7 54.35 16.61 35.24
C LYS A 7 53.01 16.65 34.47
N ASN A 8 52.23 15.61 34.79
CA ASN A 8 50.76 15.47 34.80
C ASN A 8 49.89 16.71 34.63
N GLY A 9 48.83 16.54 33.82
CA GLY A 9 47.61 17.33 33.81
C GLY A 9 46.40 16.44 33.50
N ASN A 10 46.03 15.60 34.47
CA ASN A 10 44.90 14.68 34.46
C ASN A 10 43.57 15.48 34.39
N LYS A 11 42.91 15.53 33.22
CA LYS A 11 41.53 16.03 33.10
C LYS A 11 40.56 14.85 33.08
N ASN A 12 40.10 14.51 34.28
CA ASN A 12 38.90 13.71 34.52
C ASN A 12 37.72 14.30 33.76
N LYS A 13 37.37 13.72 32.61
CA LYS A 13 36.06 13.89 32.00
C LYS A 13 35.13 12.89 32.67
N THR A 14 34.55 13.32 33.77
CA THR A 14 33.40 12.71 34.40
C THR A 14 32.29 12.65 33.35
N ILE A 15 32.13 11.49 32.70
CA ILE A 15 30.97 11.19 31.88
C ILE A 15 29.79 11.22 32.85
N SER A 16 29.08 12.33 32.79
CA SER A 16 27.88 12.59 33.54
C SER A 16 26.88 11.48 33.24
N LYS A 17 26.64 10.62 34.22
CA LYS A 17 25.41 9.82 34.35
C LYS A 17 24.23 10.80 34.45
N ILE A 18 23.89 11.46 33.35
CA ILE A 18 22.67 12.25 33.24
C ILE A 18 21.56 11.26 32.94
N SER A 19 20.91 10.84 34.03
CA SER A 19 19.46 10.70 34.10
C SER A 19 18.78 9.96 32.93
N LEU A 20 19.09 8.67 32.77
CA LEU A 20 18.21 7.72 32.06
C LEU A 20 16.88 7.46 32.82
N GLY A 21 16.74 7.99 34.04
CA GLY A 21 15.53 7.88 34.86
C GLY A 21 14.42 8.86 34.47
N LYS A 22 14.72 10.10 34.07
CA LYS A 22 13.68 11.09 33.71
C LYS A 22 13.01 10.82 32.37
N THR A 23 13.72 10.26 31.39
CA THR A 23 13.14 9.97 30.06
C THR A 23 12.17 8.79 30.08
N LYS A 24 12.37 7.80 30.95
CA LYS A 24 11.37 6.73 31.15
C LYS A 24 10.11 7.28 31.82
N SER A 25 10.25 8.11 32.85
CA SER A 25 9.10 8.72 33.54
C SER A 25 8.24 9.59 32.61
N PHE A 26 8.84 10.43 31.76
CA PHE A 26 8.11 11.25 30.79
C PHE A 26 7.45 10.42 29.67
N LEU A 27 8.09 9.34 29.22
CA LEU A 27 7.51 8.45 28.22
C LEU A 27 6.28 7.72 28.77
N TYR A 28 6.29 7.27 30.03
CA TYR A 28 5.11 6.70 30.69
C TYR A 28 3.97 7.74 30.83
N GLU A 29 4.29 8.97 31.24
CA GLU A 29 3.31 10.06 31.40
C GLU A 29 2.65 10.47 30.06
N VAL A 30 3.39 10.46 28.96
CA VAL A 30 2.87 10.78 27.62
C VAL A 30 2.11 9.59 27.02
N TRP A 31 2.50 8.35 27.35
CA TRP A 31 1.82 7.14 26.88
C TRP A 31 0.46 6.97 27.56
N ASP A 32 0.38 7.22 28.87
CA ASP A 32 -0.88 7.17 29.62
C ASP A 32 -1.87 8.23 29.13
N ASN A 33 -1.43 9.47 28.90
CA ASN A 33 -2.32 10.55 28.44
C ASN A 33 -2.88 10.34 27.01
N LYS A 34 -2.12 9.67 26.12
CA LYS A 34 -2.59 9.37 24.75
C LYS A 34 -3.51 8.16 24.71
N ILE A 35 -3.24 7.12 25.49
CA ILE A 35 -4.17 5.98 25.64
C ILE A 35 -5.47 6.45 26.28
N LEU A 36 -5.41 7.34 27.27
CA LEU A 36 -6.60 7.97 27.86
C LEU A 36 -7.40 8.75 26.82
N SER A 37 -6.74 9.53 25.94
CA SER A 37 -7.43 10.28 24.87
C SER A 37 -8.08 9.36 23.82
N LEU A 38 -7.48 8.21 23.53
CA LEU A 38 -8.04 7.18 22.66
C LEU A 38 -9.22 6.48 23.33
N PHE A 39 -9.13 6.22 24.64
CA PHE A 39 -10.20 5.66 25.45
C PHE A 39 -11.39 6.64 25.53
N TYR A 40 -11.13 7.94 25.72
CA TYR A 40 -12.17 8.98 25.68
C TYR A 40 -12.83 9.07 24.30
N LEU A 41 -12.08 8.95 23.19
CA LEU A 41 -12.66 8.92 21.84
C LEU A 41 -13.55 7.69 21.61
N ILE A 42 -13.16 6.51 22.11
CA ILE A 42 -13.96 5.29 22.06
C ILE A 42 -15.23 5.43 22.92
N VAL A 43 -15.11 5.98 24.12
CA VAL A 43 -16.25 6.23 25.03
C VAL A 43 -17.19 7.31 24.48
N ILE A 44 -16.66 8.37 23.87
CA ILE A 44 -17.45 9.40 23.19
C ILE A 44 -18.16 8.81 21.97
N GLY A 45 -17.49 7.96 21.18
CA GLY A 45 -18.10 7.22 20.08
C GLY A 45 -19.21 6.27 20.52
N ALA A 46 -19.00 5.53 21.62
CA ALA A 46 -20.00 4.64 22.22
C ALA A 46 -21.18 5.40 22.87
N ASN A 47 -20.96 6.61 23.38
CA ASN A 47 -22.04 7.45 23.91
C ASN A 47 -22.83 8.16 22.79
N LEU A 48 -22.17 8.62 21.72
CA LEU A 48 -22.83 9.08 20.48
C LEU A 48 -23.67 7.96 19.85
N PHE A 49 -23.20 6.72 19.93
CA PHE A 49 -23.92 5.51 19.50
C PHE A 49 -25.25 5.33 20.25
N ASN A 50 -25.26 5.45 21.59
CA ASN A 50 -26.49 5.38 22.40
C ASN A 50 -27.41 6.60 22.21
N ILE A 51 -26.86 7.80 21.99
CA ILE A 51 -27.64 9.01 21.72
C ILE A 51 -28.34 8.92 20.36
N SER A 52 -27.67 8.42 19.31
CA SER A 52 -28.27 8.27 17.97
C SER A 52 -29.46 7.31 17.94
N ARG A 53 -29.41 6.24 18.75
CA ARG A 53 -30.49 5.26 18.91
C ARG A 53 -31.75 5.87 19.51
N ASN A 54 -31.60 6.76 20.49
CA ASN A 54 -32.72 7.37 21.20
C ASN A 54 -33.29 8.62 20.52
N PHE A 55 -32.47 9.33 19.73
CA PHE A 55 -32.84 10.65 19.21
C PHE A 55 -33.30 10.66 17.75
N TRP A 56 -32.84 9.70 16.91
CA TRP A 56 -33.09 9.73 15.46
C TRP A 56 -33.87 8.53 14.89
N GLY A 57 -34.24 7.54 15.71
CA GLY A 57 -35.03 6.39 15.25
C GLY A 57 -34.36 5.57 14.13
N ILE A 58 -33.03 5.65 14.01
CA ILE A 58 -32.26 5.03 12.93
C ILE A 58 -32.31 3.50 13.09
N THR A 59 -32.90 2.80 12.12
CA THR A 59 -32.98 1.34 12.07
C THR A 59 -31.59 0.69 12.14
N GLU A 60 -31.47 -0.53 12.68
CA GLU A 60 -30.19 -1.27 12.82
C GLU A 60 -29.33 -1.29 11.53
N VAL A 61 -29.95 -1.31 10.35
CA VAL A 61 -29.28 -1.33 9.04
C VAL A 61 -28.41 -0.07 8.84
N TRP A 62 -28.96 1.12 9.11
CA TRP A 62 -28.24 2.37 8.97
C TRP A 62 -27.13 2.53 10.00
N GLN A 63 -27.30 1.97 11.20
CA GLN A 63 -26.24 1.94 12.22
C GLN A 63 -25.06 1.05 11.79
N LYS A 64 -25.34 -0.13 11.22
CA LYS A 64 -24.31 -1.02 10.66
C LYS A 64 -23.56 -0.35 9.52
N ILE A 65 -24.27 0.37 8.63
CA ILE A 65 -23.65 1.15 7.54
C ILE A 65 -22.76 2.26 8.11
N LEU A 66 -23.24 3.02 9.09
CA LEU A 66 -22.49 4.15 9.67
C LEU A 66 -21.22 3.67 10.38
N VAL A 67 -21.27 2.55 11.10
CA VAL A 67 -20.08 1.91 11.69
C VAL A 67 -19.15 1.37 10.59
N ALA A 68 -19.69 0.68 9.58
CA ALA A 68 -18.91 0.12 8.48
C ALA A 68 -18.18 1.19 7.66
N VAL A 69 -18.72 2.42 7.56
CA VAL A 69 -18.10 3.54 6.84
C VAL A 69 -17.17 4.37 7.75
N SER A 70 -17.53 4.58 9.02
CA SER A 70 -16.74 5.40 9.94
C SER A 70 -15.47 4.71 10.43
N LEU A 71 -15.47 3.38 10.61
CA LEU A 71 -14.30 2.63 11.08
C LEU A 71 -13.13 2.71 10.09
N PRO A 72 -13.31 2.48 8.77
CA PRO A 72 -12.25 2.65 7.77
C PRO A 72 -11.73 4.09 7.70
N LEU A 73 -12.62 5.09 7.76
CA LEU A 73 -12.22 6.50 7.74
C LEU A 73 -11.37 6.87 8.95
N LEU A 74 -11.77 6.43 10.15
CA LEU A 74 -11.02 6.65 11.38
C LEU A 74 -9.67 5.94 11.34
N PHE A 75 -9.63 4.72 10.79
CA PHE A 75 -8.38 3.99 10.57
C PHE A 75 -7.44 4.75 9.62
N VAL A 76 -7.94 5.23 8.48
CA VAL A 76 -7.16 6.04 7.52
C VAL A 76 -6.63 7.31 8.18
N PHE A 77 -7.45 8.00 8.97
CA PHE A 77 -7.04 9.21 9.69
C PHE A 77 -5.94 8.92 10.72
N LEU A 78 -6.10 7.87 11.54
CA LEU A 78 -5.10 7.45 12.53
C LEU A 78 -3.78 7.05 11.87
N VAL A 79 -3.84 6.27 10.78
CA VAL A 79 -2.64 5.87 10.02
C VAL A 79 -1.95 7.10 9.44
N SER A 80 -2.70 8.02 8.82
CA SER A 80 -2.15 9.26 8.25
C SER A 80 -1.48 10.13 9.32
N PHE A 81 -2.14 10.32 10.46
CA PHE A 81 -1.60 11.07 11.59
C PHE A 81 -0.32 10.42 12.14
N LEU A 82 -0.33 9.10 12.30
CA LEU A 82 0.83 8.34 12.78
C LEU A 82 2.01 8.44 11.81
N VAL A 83 1.76 8.38 10.51
CA VAL A 83 2.77 8.57 9.46
C VAL A 83 3.38 9.97 9.57
N ILE A 84 2.55 11.03 9.60
CA ILE A 84 3.02 12.43 9.74
C ILE A 84 3.84 12.59 11.02
N PHE A 85 3.35 12.09 12.15
CA PHE A 85 4.03 12.15 13.44
C PHE A 85 5.39 11.46 13.41
N ILE A 86 5.51 10.29 12.76
CA ILE A 86 6.79 9.61 12.59
C ILE A 86 7.74 10.45 11.74
N PHE A 87 7.28 10.98 10.60
CA PHE A 87 8.10 11.82 9.72
C PHE A 87 8.62 13.09 10.41
N GLU A 88 7.82 13.68 11.29
CA GLU A 88 8.18 14.90 12.00
C GLU A 88 9.09 14.62 13.19
N LYS A 89 8.72 13.66 14.05
CA LYS A 89 9.50 13.28 15.24
C LYS A 89 10.86 12.71 14.90
N PHE A 90 10.97 11.99 13.78
CA PHE A 90 12.21 11.34 13.34
C PHE A 90 12.81 11.99 12.09
N LYS A 91 12.53 13.27 11.82
CA LYS A 91 13.04 14.01 10.64
C LYS A 91 14.55 13.89 10.41
N ASN A 92 15.33 13.75 11.48
CA ASN A 92 16.80 13.63 11.41
C ASN A 92 17.32 12.18 11.31
N ASN A 93 16.43 11.18 11.40
CA ASN A 93 16.79 9.78 11.24
C ASN A 93 17.12 9.48 9.77
N LYS A 94 18.21 8.75 9.52
CA LYS A 94 18.63 8.32 8.18
C LYS A 94 17.47 7.64 7.43
N ILE A 95 16.73 6.75 8.10
CA ILE A 95 15.60 6.01 7.48
C ILE A 95 14.52 6.97 6.97
N VAL A 96 14.18 8.00 7.76
CA VAL A 96 13.16 8.98 7.38
C VAL A 96 13.59 9.80 6.17
N LYS A 97 14.88 10.13 6.05
CA LYS A 97 15.41 10.80 4.85
C LYS A 97 15.27 9.93 3.61
N ILE A 98 15.63 8.65 3.70
CA ILE A 98 15.49 7.68 2.60
C ILE A 98 14.04 7.56 2.17
N ILE A 99 13.11 7.45 3.12
CA ILE A 99 11.68 7.36 2.79
C ILE A 99 11.20 8.65 2.10
N LYS A 100 11.62 9.83 2.57
CA LYS A 100 11.26 11.11 1.92
C LYS A 100 11.79 11.19 0.50
N GLU A 101 13.02 10.76 0.27
CA GLU A 101 13.63 10.70 -1.06
C GLU A 101 12.90 9.70 -1.97
N ALA A 102 12.59 8.50 -1.45
CA ALA A 102 11.82 7.50 -2.19
C ALA A 102 10.42 8.01 -2.57
N ILE A 103 9.76 8.76 -1.69
CA ILE A 103 8.46 9.40 -1.97
C ILE A 103 8.61 10.48 -3.05
N ARG A 104 9.64 11.33 -2.98
CA ARG A 104 9.90 12.35 -4.01
C ARG A 104 10.13 11.70 -5.38
N GLU A 105 10.97 10.68 -5.43
CA GLU A 105 11.25 9.93 -6.67
C GLU A 105 10.01 9.19 -7.20
N PHE A 106 9.16 8.66 -6.32
CA PHE A 106 7.88 8.08 -6.70
C PHE A 106 7.02 9.09 -7.47
N PHE A 107 6.81 10.27 -6.90
CA PHE A 107 5.99 11.35 -7.47
C PHE A 107 6.71 12.21 -8.53
N LYS A 108 7.99 11.94 -8.83
CA LYS A 108 8.84 12.76 -9.71
C LYS A 108 8.92 14.22 -9.27
N ILE A 109 9.10 14.45 -7.97
CA ILE A 109 9.26 15.79 -7.38
C ILE A 109 10.75 16.13 -7.31
N PHE A 110 11.16 17.21 -7.95
CA PHE A 110 12.53 17.73 -7.93
C PHE A 110 12.73 18.79 -6.83
N GLU A 111 13.98 19.11 -6.50
CA GLU A 111 14.27 20.09 -5.43
C GLU A 111 13.88 21.52 -5.80
N ASP A 112 13.84 21.79 -7.10
CA ASP A 112 13.58 23.12 -7.67
C ASP A 112 12.10 23.34 -8.02
N ASP A 113 11.24 22.33 -7.83
CA ASP A 113 9.82 22.40 -8.15
C ASP A 113 9.09 23.33 -7.16
N ASP A 114 8.28 24.24 -7.71
CA ASP A 114 7.43 25.11 -6.90
C ASP A 114 6.31 24.34 -6.21
N HIS A 115 5.77 24.88 -5.10
CA HIS A 115 4.71 24.22 -4.32
C HIS A 115 3.51 23.80 -5.17
N ASP A 116 3.09 24.65 -6.11
CA ASP A 116 1.96 24.37 -7.00
C ASP A 116 2.26 23.22 -7.98
N GLU A 117 3.51 23.08 -8.43
CA GLU A 117 3.95 22.00 -9.31
C GLU A 117 3.96 20.67 -8.56
N VAL A 118 4.46 20.66 -7.32
CA VAL A 118 4.44 19.51 -6.41
C VAL A 118 3.00 19.05 -6.16
N VAL A 119 2.10 19.98 -5.81
CA VAL A 119 0.69 19.67 -5.56
C VAL A 119 0.02 19.11 -6.81
N LYS A 120 0.32 19.67 -7.99
CA LYS A 120 -0.20 19.20 -9.27
C LYS A 120 0.29 17.79 -9.61
N ALA A 121 1.59 17.51 -9.44
CA ALA A 121 2.17 16.18 -9.69
C ALA A 121 1.55 15.11 -8.78
N VAL A 122 1.47 15.39 -7.47
CA VAL A 122 0.84 14.50 -6.50
C VAL A 122 -0.65 14.31 -6.81
N SER A 123 -1.39 15.39 -7.11
CA SER A 123 -2.82 15.31 -7.43
C SER A 123 -3.07 14.49 -8.70
N MET A 124 -2.29 14.70 -9.76
CA MET A 124 -2.42 13.95 -11.01
C MET A 124 -2.13 12.46 -10.79
N THR A 125 -1.06 12.15 -10.05
CA THR A 125 -0.73 10.78 -9.66
C THR A 125 -1.90 10.15 -8.88
N MET A 126 -2.41 10.82 -7.85
CA MET A 126 -3.54 10.29 -7.05
C MET A 126 -4.81 10.09 -7.87
N LYS A 127 -5.12 10.99 -8.81
CA LYS A 127 -6.26 10.81 -9.74
C LYS A 127 -6.08 9.58 -10.63
N GLN A 128 -4.87 9.38 -11.17
CA GLN A 128 -4.55 8.18 -11.95
C GLN A 128 -4.69 6.91 -11.09
N ARG A 129 -4.26 6.94 -9.81
CA ARG A 129 -4.47 5.81 -8.91
C ARG A 129 -5.95 5.52 -8.67
N ALA A 130 -6.73 6.55 -8.39
CA ALA A 130 -8.15 6.39 -8.12
C ALA A 130 -8.86 5.79 -9.33
N TYR A 131 -8.51 6.26 -10.54
CA TYR A 131 -9.00 5.70 -11.79
C TYR A 131 -8.57 4.24 -11.97
N TYR A 132 -7.29 3.93 -11.77
CA TYR A 132 -6.77 2.56 -11.86
C TYR A 132 -7.48 1.62 -10.89
N ILE A 133 -7.61 2.01 -9.61
CA ILE A 133 -8.32 1.22 -8.59
C ILE A 133 -9.76 0.98 -9.02
N ALA A 134 -10.46 2.00 -9.50
CA ALA A 134 -11.83 1.84 -9.98
C ALA A 134 -11.90 0.81 -11.11
N MET A 135 -11.03 0.95 -12.12
CA MET A 135 -11.00 0.04 -13.27
C MET A 135 -10.57 -1.38 -12.90
N ASP A 136 -9.67 -1.53 -11.94
CA ASP A 136 -9.22 -2.82 -11.40
C ASP A 136 -10.38 -3.56 -10.70
N TYR A 137 -11.17 -2.86 -9.87
CA TYR A 137 -12.40 -3.44 -9.32
C TYR A 137 -13.41 -3.83 -10.41
N TRP A 138 -13.56 -3.03 -11.46
CA TRP A 138 -14.39 -3.40 -12.62
C TRP A 138 -13.86 -4.67 -13.30
N ALA A 139 -12.54 -4.81 -13.43
CA ALA A 139 -11.92 -6.01 -13.99
C ALA A 139 -12.24 -7.25 -13.14
N VAL A 140 -12.10 -7.15 -11.81
CA VAL A 140 -12.45 -8.21 -10.87
C VAL A 140 -13.92 -8.62 -10.99
N PHE A 141 -14.86 -7.67 -11.09
CA PHE A 141 -16.27 -8.00 -11.31
C PHE A 141 -16.50 -8.72 -12.63
N GLY A 142 -15.80 -8.32 -13.70
CA GLY A 142 -15.84 -9.03 -14.98
C GLY A 142 -15.29 -10.46 -14.88
N ALA A 143 -14.20 -10.68 -14.15
CA ALA A 143 -13.66 -12.02 -13.91
C ALA A 143 -14.66 -12.91 -13.13
N ILE A 144 -15.27 -12.38 -12.06
CA ILE A 144 -16.33 -13.06 -11.31
C ILE A 144 -17.49 -13.43 -12.23
N PHE A 145 -17.91 -12.51 -13.11
CA PHE A 145 -18.98 -12.74 -14.07
C PHE A 145 -18.66 -13.87 -15.06
N VAL A 146 -17.44 -13.88 -15.63
CA VAL A 146 -16.96 -14.95 -16.53
C VAL A 146 -17.00 -16.31 -15.83
N VAL A 147 -16.43 -16.40 -14.62
CA VAL A 147 -16.45 -17.63 -13.83
C VAL A 147 -17.89 -18.05 -13.53
N SER A 148 -18.75 -17.11 -13.15
CA SER A 148 -20.14 -17.38 -12.80
C SER A 148 -20.95 -17.97 -13.97
N ILE A 149 -20.77 -17.41 -15.17
CA ILE A 149 -21.43 -17.90 -16.37
C ILE A 149 -20.93 -19.31 -16.73
N LEU A 150 -19.62 -19.53 -16.74
CA LEU A 150 -19.06 -20.81 -17.15
C LEU A 150 -19.46 -21.93 -16.18
N SER A 151 -19.43 -21.64 -14.88
CA SER A 151 -19.93 -22.56 -13.87
C SER A 151 -21.44 -22.81 -13.99
N TYR A 152 -22.26 -21.81 -14.32
CA TYR A 152 -23.69 -22.00 -14.59
C TYR A 152 -23.94 -23.01 -15.74
N PHE A 153 -23.06 -23.02 -16.74
CA PHE A 153 -23.09 -23.99 -17.84
C PHE A 153 -22.34 -25.30 -17.54
N ASN A 154 -21.99 -25.58 -16.28
CA ASN A 154 -21.26 -26.77 -15.83
C ASN A 154 -19.94 -27.00 -16.57
N ARG A 155 -19.21 -25.92 -16.87
CA ARG A 155 -17.89 -25.98 -17.51
C ARG A 155 -16.84 -26.48 -16.52
N GLY A 156 -15.86 -27.21 -17.03
CA GLY A 156 -14.78 -27.78 -16.25
C GLY A 156 -13.76 -26.73 -15.80
N PHE A 157 -12.95 -27.08 -14.80
CA PHE A 157 -11.89 -26.21 -14.27
C PHE A 157 -10.97 -25.65 -15.36
N ILE A 158 -10.58 -26.48 -16.34
CA ILE A 158 -9.69 -26.07 -17.44
C ILE A 158 -10.33 -24.98 -18.30
N GLU A 159 -11.63 -25.09 -18.61
CA GLU A 159 -12.34 -24.09 -19.41
C GLU A 159 -12.45 -22.76 -18.65
N ILE A 160 -12.77 -22.81 -17.35
CA ILE A 160 -12.82 -21.64 -16.46
C ILE A 160 -11.45 -20.98 -16.37
N PHE A 161 -10.40 -21.76 -16.13
CA PHE A 161 -9.03 -21.28 -16.06
C PHE A 161 -8.61 -20.57 -17.35
N LEU A 162 -8.83 -21.19 -18.52
CA LEU A 162 -8.45 -20.60 -19.81
C LEU A 162 -9.22 -19.30 -20.07
N ALA A 163 -10.51 -19.24 -19.73
CA ALA A 163 -11.31 -18.04 -19.90
C ALA A 163 -10.85 -16.91 -18.97
N THR A 164 -10.63 -17.19 -17.68
CA THR A 164 -10.15 -16.21 -16.71
C THR A 164 -8.75 -15.72 -17.06
N ALA A 165 -7.82 -16.62 -17.39
CA ALA A 165 -6.47 -16.25 -17.78
C ALA A 165 -6.45 -15.39 -19.07
N THR A 166 -7.30 -15.71 -20.05
CA THR A 166 -7.42 -14.91 -21.27
C THR A 166 -8.01 -13.54 -20.98
N TYR A 167 -9.06 -13.47 -20.17
CA TYR A 167 -9.67 -12.22 -19.75
C TYR A 167 -8.68 -11.32 -19.00
N ASP A 168 -8.01 -11.87 -17.97
CA ASP A 168 -7.01 -11.15 -17.18
C ASP A 168 -5.87 -10.66 -18.07
N PHE A 169 -5.37 -11.50 -18.98
CA PHE A 169 -4.35 -11.10 -19.94
C PHE A 169 -4.80 -9.93 -20.81
N LEU A 170 -6.00 -9.97 -21.38
CA LEU A 170 -6.51 -8.90 -22.26
C LEU A 170 -6.67 -7.58 -21.51
N VAL A 171 -7.19 -7.62 -20.28
CA VAL A 171 -7.35 -6.43 -19.44
C VAL A 171 -5.98 -5.84 -19.07
N ALA A 172 -5.09 -6.67 -18.53
CA ALA A 172 -3.75 -6.26 -18.13
C ALA A 172 -2.93 -5.75 -19.33
N TRP A 173 -3.08 -6.39 -20.49
CA TRP A 173 -2.44 -5.96 -21.73
C TRP A 173 -2.99 -4.59 -22.19
N GLY A 174 -4.31 -4.37 -22.07
CA GLY A 174 -4.93 -3.08 -22.32
C GLY A 174 -4.34 -1.96 -21.46
N PHE A 175 -4.21 -2.17 -20.15
CA PHE A 175 -3.57 -1.20 -19.24
C PHE A 175 -2.10 -0.97 -19.58
N MET A 176 -1.36 -2.02 -19.89
CA MET A 176 0.04 -1.92 -20.31
C MET A 176 0.18 -1.06 -21.57
N ILE A 177 -0.61 -1.34 -22.61
CA ILE A 177 -0.61 -0.56 -23.85
C ILE A 177 -1.01 0.88 -23.60
N TYR A 178 -2.04 1.12 -22.78
CA TYR A 178 -2.48 2.47 -22.43
C TYR A 178 -1.37 3.26 -21.72
N SER A 179 -0.71 2.65 -20.74
CA SER A 179 0.42 3.24 -20.01
C SER A 179 1.57 3.59 -20.96
N LEU A 180 1.95 2.66 -21.84
CA LEU A 180 3.02 2.86 -22.81
C LEU A 180 2.69 3.94 -23.85
N LYS A 181 1.44 4.02 -24.34
CA LYS A 181 1.03 5.00 -25.35
C LYS A 181 0.87 6.41 -24.80
N THR A 182 0.31 6.54 -23.59
CA THR A 182 0.06 7.85 -22.99
C THR A 182 1.29 8.41 -22.28
N GLY A 183 2.29 7.57 -21.98
CA GLY A 183 3.43 7.94 -21.14
C GLY A 183 3.06 8.16 -19.68
N ASN A 184 1.79 7.94 -19.32
CA ASN A 184 1.29 8.04 -17.95
C ASN A 184 1.32 6.65 -17.33
N ASP A 185 2.12 6.50 -16.27
CA ASP A 185 2.22 5.27 -15.51
C ASP A 185 0.99 5.08 -14.60
N VAL A 186 -0.13 4.66 -15.19
CA VAL A 186 -1.40 4.47 -14.47
C VAL A 186 -1.33 3.35 -13.43
N THR A 187 -0.46 2.38 -13.66
CA THR A 187 -0.28 1.19 -12.81
C THR A 187 0.73 1.43 -11.69
N PHE A 188 1.49 2.53 -11.76
CA PHE A 188 2.59 2.92 -10.87
C PHE A 188 3.82 2.00 -10.87
N GLY A 189 3.97 1.15 -11.88
CA GLY A 189 5.13 0.26 -11.96
C GLY A 189 6.45 1.04 -11.98
N GLU A 190 6.57 2.10 -12.78
CA GLU A 190 7.76 2.93 -12.85
C GLU A 190 7.94 3.78 -11.58
N GLY A 191 6.84 4.25 -10.99
CA GLY A 191 6.85 4.97 -9.70
C GLY A 191 7.44 4.13 -8.58
N TYR A 192 6.94 2.90 -8.41
CA TYR A 192 7.48 1.97 -7.43
C TYR A 192 8.93 1.59 -7.74
N ARG A 193 9.31 1.42 -9.01
CA ARG A 193 10.69 1.14 -9.41
C ARG A 193 11.64 2.24 -8.91
N ARG A 194 11.34 3.51 -9.19
CA ARG A 194 12.16 4.64 -8.74
C ARG A 194 12.28 4.70 -7.22
N ALA A 195 11.17 4.52 -6.51
CA ALA A 195 11.17 4.50 -5.04
C ALA A 195 12.04 3.39 -4.47
N ILE A 196 11.95 2.17 -5.03
CA ILE A 196 12.80 1.04 -4.58
C ILE A 196 14.26 1.26 -4.96
N ASP A 197 14.56 1.88 -6.10
CA ASP A 197 15.94 2.17 -6.51
C ASP A 197 16.64 3.05 -5.47
N VAL A 198 15.94 4.05 -4.90
CA VAL A 198 16.43 4.84 -3.76
C VAL A 198 16.76 3.95 -2.56
N VAL A 199 15.82 3.09 -2.17
CA VAL A 199 16.01 2.16 -1.03
C VAL A 199 17.17 1.19 -1.30
N HIS A 200 17.30 0.68 -2.52
CA HIS A 200 18.33 -0.26 -2.93
C HIS A 200 19.72 0.36 -2.92
N ARG A 201 19.86 1.63 -3.36
CA ARG A 201 21.12 2.39 -3.28
C ARG A 201 21.64 2.48 -1.84
N GLU A 202 20.74 2.59 -0.87
CA GLU A 202 21.08 2.68 0.55
C GLU A 202 21.27 1.32 1.23
N SER A 203 20.46 0.33 0.86
CA SER A 203 20.58 -1.04 1.35
C SER A 203 20.14 -2.03 0.28
N LYS A 204 21.12 -2.74 -0.29
CA LYS A 204 20.88 -3.73 -1.35
C LYS A 204 19.89 -4.80 -0.91
N ILE A 205 20.04 -5.32 0.31
CA ILE A 205 19.19 -6.39 0.87
C ILE A 205 17.73 -5.91 0.98
N VAL A 206 17.52 -4.75 1.60
CA VAL A 206 16.15 -4.21 1.79
C VAL A 206 15.53 -3.86 0.44
N GLY A 207 16.30 -3.30 -0.48
CA GLY A 207 15.86 -3.04 -1.85
C GLY A 207 15.41 -4.31 -2.57
N TYR A 208 16.20 -5.40 -2.52
CA TYR A 208 15.82 -6.67 -3.15
C TYR A 208 14.56 -7.28 -2.54
N ILE A 209 14.45 -7.29 -1.20
CA ILE A 209 13.24 -7.77 -0.53
C ILE A 209 12.02 -6.93 -0.96
N GLY A 210 12.17 -5.60 -1.01
CA GLY A 210 11.13 -4.70 -1.49
C GLY A 210 10.70 -4.99 -2.92
N MET A 211 11.66 -5.21 -3.84
CA MET A 211 11.35 -5.59 -5.23
C MET A 211 10.55 -6.90 -5.27
N ILE A 212 10.98 -7.93 -4.56
CA ILE A 212 10.31 -9.24 -4.56
C ILE A 212 8.88 -9.11 -4.03
N LEU A 213 8.70 -8.45 -2.88
CA LEU A 213 7.37 -8.30 -2.26
C LEU A 213 6.40 -7.51 -3.12
N LEU A 214 6.86 -6.42 -3.75
CA LEU A 214 6.00 -5.61 -4.63
C LEU A 214 5.62 -6.36 -5.91
N ASN A 215 6.54 -7.09 -6.53
CA ASN A 215 6.22 -7.88 -7.72
C ASN A 215 5.33 -9.08 -7.38
N LEU A 216 5.53 -9.74 -6.24
CA LEU A 216 4.64 -10.81 -5.79
C LEU A 216 3.22 -10.29 -5.55
N LYS A 217 3.10 -9.12 -4.91
CA LYS A 217 1.81 -8.44 -4.71
C LYS A 217 1.15 -8.10 -6.06
N ALA A 218 1.92 -7.58 -7.02
CA ALA A 218 1.42 -7.26 -8.34
C ALA A 218 0.82 -8.48 -9.05
N VAL A 219 1.54 -9.61 -9.06
CA VAL A 219 1.11 -10.86 -9.74
C VAL A 219 -0.10 -11.51 -9.09
N ILE A 220 -0.31 -11.34 -7.78
CA ILE A 220 -1.42 -12.00 -7.08
C ILE A 220 -2.64 -11.08 -6.97
N TRP A 221 -2.43 -9.79 -6.70
CA TRP A 221 -3.48 -8.93 -6.16
C TRP A 221 -3.77 -7.66 -6.97
N ASP A 222 -2.74 -6.94 -7.44
CA ASP A 222 -2.96 -5.61 -8.03
C ASP A 222 -3.09 -5.62 -9.57
N GLY A 223 -2.50 -6.60 -10.26
CA GLY A 223 -2.47 -6.65 -11.73
C GLY A 223 -1.10 -7.10 -12.26
N PRO A 224 -1.04 -8.10 -13.17
CA PRO A 224 0.22 -8.69 -13.61
C PRO A 224 1.00 -7.76 -14.56
N GLU A 225 0.36 -6.73 -15.13
CA GLU A 225 0.96 -5.70 -15.97
C GLU A 225 1.88 -4.72 -15.23
N GLN A 226 1.75 -4.62 -13.91
CA GLN A 226 2.64 -3.77 -13.12
C GLN A 226 4.09 -4.28 -13.20
N VAL A 227 4.31 -5.59 -13.26
CA VAL A 227 5.66 -6.19 -13.33
C VAL A 227 6.41 -5.82 -14.60
N PRO A 228 5.87 -6.01 -15.82
CA PRO A 228 6.59 -5.62 -17.03
C PRO A 228 6.81 -4.10 -17.09
N ILE A 229 5.88 -3.28 -16.57
CA ILE A 229 6.07 -1.82 -16.49
C ILE A 229 7.18 -1.46 -15.48
N PHE A 230 7.21 -2.13 -14.33
CA PHE A 230 8.23 -1.95 -13.30
C PHE A 230 9.64 -2.25 -13.84
N PHE A 231 9.78 -3.32 -14.62
CA PHE A 231 11.04 -3.73 -15.25
C PHE A 231 11.16 -3.28 -16.71
N LYS A 232 10.44 -2.23 -17.12
CA LYS A 232 10.42 -1.77 -18.51
C LYS A 232 11.81 -1.45 -19.05
N LYS A 233 12.70 -0.92 -18.21
CA LYS A 233 14.09 -0.58 -18.59
C LYS A 233 14.92 -1.84 -18.89
N GLU A 234 14.66 -2.93 -18.17
CA GLU A 234 15.38 -4.19 -18.25
C GLU A 234 14.80 -5.14 -19.32
N ILE A 235 13.48 -5.16 -19.47
CA ILE A 235 12.76 -6.03 -20.42
C ILE A 235 12.84 -5.48 -21.85
N GLY A 236 12.76 -4.15 -21.99
CA GLY A 236 12.82 -3.46 -23.27
C GLY A 236 11.48 -3.45 -24.02
N GLY A 237 11.47 -3.97 -25.25
CA GLY A 237 10.39 -3.76 -26.21
C GLY A 237 9.04 -4.39 -25.84
N LEU A 238 7.98 -3.88 -26.49
CA LEU A 238 6.59 -4.28 -26.24
C LEU A 238 6.36 -5.80 -26.34
N THR A 239 7.00 -6.46 -27.30
CA THR A 239 6.87 -7.91 -27.50
C THR A 239 7.32 -8.69 -26.26
N ASN A 240 8.48 -8.34 -25.69
CA ASN A 240 9.02 -9.00 -24.50
C ASN A 240 8.12 -8.75 -23.28
N MET A 241 7.65 -7.51 -23.11
CA MET A 241 6.72 -7.15 -22.05
C MET A 241 5.41 -7.95 -22.16
N THR A 242 4.87 -8.10 -23.38
CA THR A 242 3.65 -8.87 -23.66
C THR A 242 3.84 -10.36 -23.34
N PHE A 243 5.00 -10.92 -23.68
CA PHE A 243 5.32 -12.32 -23.37
C PHE A 243 5.40 -12.57 -21.87
N ILE A 244 6.10 -11.70 -21.12
CA ILE A 244 6.16 -11.79 -19.66
C ILE A 244 4.77 -11.65 -19.06
N LEU A 245 3.99 -10.67 -19.53
CA LEU A 245 2.62 -10.47 -19.09
C LEU A 245 1.75 -11.71 -19.29
N PHE A 246 1.87 -12.39 -20.44
CA PHE A 246 1.14 -13.62 -20.70
C PHE A 246 1.42 -14.70 -19.65
N PHE A 247 2.69 -14.93 -19.29
CA PHE A 247 3.02 -15.89 -18.23
C PHE A 247 2.46 -15.48 -16.87
N LEU A 248 2.62 -14.21 -16.50
CA LEU A 248 2.13 -13.71 -15.21
C LEU A 248 0.61 -13.78 -15.11
N ALA A 249 -0.11 -13.38 -16.16
CA ALA A 249 -1.56 -13.50 -16.24
C ALA A 249 -2.02 -14.97 -16.22
N THR A 250 -1.24 -15.89 -16.80
CA THR A 250 -1.52 -17.33 -16.71
C THR A 250 -1.38 -17.84 -15.28
N PHE A 251 -0.31 -17.46 -14.56
CA PHE A 251 -0.14 -17.81 -13.15
C PHE A 251 -1.23 -17.21 -12.26
N GLN A 252 -1.57 -15.95 -12.51
CA GLN A 252 -2.64 -15.25 -11.80
C GLN A 252 -4.01 -15.90 -12.06
N GLY A 253 -4.33 -16.19 -13.32
CA GLY A 253 -5.56 -16.89 -13.70
C GLY A 253 -5.66 -18.28 -13.09
N LEU A 254 -4.55 -19.01 -12.96
CA LEU A 254 -4.52 -20.29 -12.25
C LEU A 254 -4.85 -20.12 -10.76
N PHE A 255 -4.26 -19.13 -10.11
CA PHE A 255 -4.52 -18.82 -8.70
C PHE A 255 -5.99 -18.45 -8.47
N TRP A 256 -6.56 -17.56 -9.29
CA TRP A 256 -7.95 -17.13 -9.13
C TRP A 256 -8.96 -18.20 -9.53
N ALA A 257 -8.72 -18.97 -10.61
CA ALA A 257 -9.58 -20.09 -10.96
C ALA A 257 -9.59 -21.16 -9.85
N TRP A 258 -8.43 -21.44 -9.25
CA TRP A 258 -8.33 -22.29 -8.07
C TRP A 258 -9.12 -21.71 -6.90
N LEU A 259 -8.92 -20.44 -6.53
CA LEU A 259 -9.62 -19.79 -5.43
C LEU A 259 -11.15 -19.80 -5.62
N TYR A 260 -11.62 -19.47 -6.82
CA TYR A 260 -13.05 -19.45 -7.13
C TYR A 260 -13.66 -20.85 -7.19
N SER A 261 -12.87 -21.89 -7.51
CA SER A 261 -13.35 -23.27 -7.46
C SER A 261 -13.65 -23.76 -6.04
N TYR A 262 -12.98 -23.22 -5.00
CA TYR A 262 -13.33 -23.51 -3.59
C TYR A 262 -14.53 -22.73 -3.08
N GLY A 263 -14.78 -21.52 -3.60
CA GLY A 263 -15.80 -20.60 -3.08
C GLY A 263 -17.16 -20.67 -3.78
N TYR A 264 -17.29 -21.44 -4.85
CA TYR A 264 -18.49 -21.40 -5.70
C TYR A 264 -19.76 -21.88 -4.98
N GLU A 265 -19.65 -22.85 -4.04
CA GLU A 265 -20.78 -23.25 -3.19
C GLU A 265 -21.25 -22.09 -2.30
N SER A 266 -20.33 -21.33 -1.71
CA SER A 266 -20.62 -20.21 -0.80
C SER A 266 -21.23 -19.00 -1.52
N VAL A 267 -20.78 -18.70 -2.75
CA VAL A 267 -21.33 -17.60 -3.55
C VAL A 267 -22.71 -17.95 -4.11
N LEU A 268 -22.94 -19.19 -4.55
CA LEU A 268 -24.28 -19.66 -4.95
C LEU A 268 -25.24 -19.69 -3.77
N GLU A 269 -24.80 -20.11 -2.58
CA GLU A 269 -25.60 -20.03 -1.34
C GLU A 269 -25.92 -18.58 -0.97
N ALA A 270 -24.95 -17.67 -1.08
CA ALA A 270 -25.17 -16.24 -0.85
C ALA A 270 -26.19 -15.65 -1.85
N VAL A 271 -26.13 -16.00 -3.14
CA VAL A 271 -27.11 -15.55 -4.14
C VAL A 271 -28.47 -16.20 -3.92
N LYS A 272 -28.53 -17.49 -3.60
CA LYS A 272 -29.77 -18.22 -3.28
C LYS A 272 -30.45 -17.74 -2.01
N SER A 273 -29.72 -17.16 -1.05
CA SER A 273 -30.29 -16.61 0.19
C SER A 273 -30.83 -15.18 0.04
N ILE A 274 -30.52 -14.52 -1.08
CA ILE A 274 -31.01 -13.16 -1.40
C ILE A 274 -32.29 -13.22 -2.26
N ILE A 275 -32.50 -14.31 -3.01
CA ILE A 275 -33.70 -14.58 -3.82
C ILE A 275 -34.73 -15.32 -2.98
#